data_AF-A0A829Q5G5-F1
#
_entry.id   AF-A0A829Q5G5-F1
#
_cell.length_a   1.000
_cell.length_b   1.000
_cell.length_c   1.000
_cell.angle_alpha   90.00
_cell.angle_beta   90.00
_cell.angle_gamma   90.00
#
_symmetry.space_group_name_H-M   'P 1'
#
loop_
_entity.id
_entity.type
_entity.pdbx_description
1 polymer ?
#
loop_
_entity_poly.entity_id
_entity_poly.type
_entity_poly.pdbx_seq_one_letter_code
_entity_poly.pdbx_strand_id
1 'polypeptide(L)' 'MRAALIANPAALALWQDITPLGRNEFICWVEDAKQQVTRERRIRRTQEELEEGKRRPCCWPGCKHRERTGK' A
#
# COMPACT_ATOMS: atom_id res chain seq x y z
N MET A 1 -2.84 -4.28 -8.48
CA MET A 1 -2.35 -2.97 -7.99
C MET A 1 -1.86 -2.06 -9.11
N ARG A 2 -0.87 -2.48 -9.92
CA ARG A 2 -0.30 -1.65 -11.01
C ARG A 2 -1.36 -1.02 -11.95
N ALA A 3 -2.31 -1.81 -12.43
CA ALA A 3 -3.37 -1.30 -13.32
C ALA A 3 -4.22 -0.19 -12.68
N ALA A 4 -4.54 -0.33 -11.39
CA ALA A 4 -5.35 0.65 -10.66
C ALA A 4 -4.60 1.97 -10.43
N LEU A 5 -3.29 1.91 -10.16
CA LEU A 5 -2.46 3.12 -10.07
C LEU A 5 -2.28 3.79 -11.44
N ILE A 6 -2.07 3.02 -12.52
CA ILE A 6 -1.96 3.59 -13.87
C ILE A 6 -3.26 4.30 -14.30
N ALA A 7 -4.41 3.76 -13.89
CA ALA A 7 -5.71 4.37 -14.17
C ALA A 7 -5.96 5.68 -13.39
N ASN A 8 -5.19 5.96 -12.32
CA ASN A 8 -5.30 7.18 -11.52
C ASN A 8 -3.94 7.91 -11.47
N PRO A 9 -3.72 8.88 -12.37
CA PRO A 9 -2.45 9.61 -12.46
C PRO A 9 -2.04 10.33 -11.17
N ALA A 10 -2.99 10.83 -10.38
CA ALA A 10 -2.71 11.51 -9.11
C ALA A 10 -2.17 10.52 -8.07
N ALA A 11 -2.85 9.39 -7.90
CA ALA A 11 -2.37 8.31 -7.03
C ALA A 11 -1.03 7.72 -7.52
N LEU A 12 -0.79 7.65 -8.85
CA LEU A 12 0.48 7.21 -9.41
C LEU A 12 1.64 8.17 -9.07
N ALA A 13 1.42 9.48 -9.18
CA ALA A 13 2.43 10.47 -8.81
C ALA A 13 2.77 10.38 -7.31
N LEU A 14 1.75 10.28 -6.46
CA LEU A 14 1.91 10.09 -5.01
C LEU A 14 2.63 8.78 -4.68
N TRP A 15 2.31 7.70 -5.39
CA TRP A 15 3.01 6.42 -5.29
C TRP A 15 4.48 6.52 -5.68
N GLN A 16 4.82 7.31 -6.70
CA GLN A 16 6.20 7.56 -7.11
C GLN A 16 6.94 8.52 -6.16
N ASP A 17 6.22 9.32 -5.39
CA ASP A 17 6.78 10.23 -4.39
C ASP A 17 7.10 9.54 -3.05
N ILE A 18 6.39 8.47 -2.69
CA ILE A 18 6.67 7.76 -1.42
C ILE A 18 7.99 6.98 -1.47
N THR A 19 8.58 6.75 -0.30
CA THR A 19 9.82 5.99 -0.16
C THR A 19 9.68 4.55 -0.69
N PRO A 20 10.76 3.92 -1.18
CA PRO A 20 10.72 2.51 -1.57
C PRO A 20 10.17 1.59 -0.47
N LEU A 21 10.48 1.91 0.79
CA LEU A 21 9.91 1.20 1.95
C LEU A 21 8.39 1.36 2.00
N GLY A 22 7.85 2.58 1.88
CA GLY A 22 6.40 2.81 1.85
C GLY A 22 5.69 2.03 0.74
N ARG A 23 6.29 1.95 -0.46
CA ARG A 23 5.76 1.13 -1.56
C ARG A 23 5.72 -0.35 -1.20
N ASN A 24 6.83 -0.87 -0.69
CA ASN A 24 6.92 -2.26 -0.26
C ASN A 24 5.91 -2.59 0.85
N GLU A 25 5.65 -1.63 1.73
CA GLU A 25 4.66 -1.77 2.80
C GLU A 25 3.23 -1.88 2.26
N PHE A 26 2.82 -1.02 1.33
CA PHE A 26 1.54 -1.15 0.64
C PHE A 26 1.41 -2.44 -0.16
N ILE A 27 2.47 -2.87 -0.85
CA ILE A 27 2.48 -4.14 -1.58
C ILE A 27 2.28 -5.31 -0.61
N CYS A 28 3.10 -5.40 0.45
CA CYS A 28 3.00 -6.46 1.46
C CYS A 28 1.61 -6.47 2.12
N TRP A 29 1.04 -5.30 2.41
CA TRP A 29 -0.31 -5.18 2.95
C TRP A 29 -1.39 -5.66 1.97
N VAL A 30 -1.33 -5.30 0.69
CA VAL A 30 -2.30 -5.79 -0.31
C VAL A 30 -2.17 -7.30 -0.49
N GLU A 31 -0.96 -7.83 -0.60
CA GLU A 31 -0.67 -9.25 -0.86
C GLU A 31 -1.00 -10.17 0.32
N ASP A 32 -0.92 -9.66 1.56
CA ASP A 32 -1.28 -10.39 2.77
C ASP A 32 -2.76 -10.83 2.80
N ALA A 33 -3.63 -10.15 2.05
CA ALA A 33 -5.02 -10.56 1.93
C ALA A 33 -5.13 -11.90 1.18
N LYS A 34 -5.70 -12.92 1.83
CA LYS A 34 -5.92 -14.25 1.22
C LYS A 34 -7.05 -14.28 0.20
N GLN A 35 -8.10 -13.49 0.42
CA GLN A 35 -9.28 -13.43 -0.44
C GLN A 35 -9.12 -12.35 -1.51
N GLN A 36 -9.51 -12.68 -2.74
CA GLN A 36 -9.42 -11.76 -3.90
C GLN A 36 -10.21 -10.47 -3.68
N VAL A 37 -11.44 -10.57 -3.14
CA VAL A 37 -12.29 -9.41 -2.82
C VAL A 37 -11.58 -8.45 -1.85
N THR A 38 -10.88 -8.99 -0.85
CA THR A 38 -10.12 -8.18 0.10
C THR A 38 -8.91 -7.52 -0.55
N ARG A 39 -8.23 -8.21 -1.50
CA ARG A 39 -7.13 -7.61 -2.27
C ARG A 39 -7.61 -6.41 -3.09
N GLU A 40 -8.74 -6.56 -3.79
CA GLU A 40 -9.34 -5.48 -4.59
C GLU A 40 -9.72 -4.29 -3.73
N ARG A 41 -10.35 -4.54 -2.57
CA ARG A 41 -10.66 -3.49 -1.60
C ARG A 41 -9.39 -2.78 -1.09
N ARG A 42 -8.33 -3.52 -0.78
CA ARG A 42 -7.04 -2.94 -0.33
C ARG A 42 -6.39 -2.11 -1.45
N ILE A 43 -6.46 -2.54 -2.71
CA ILE A 43 -5.95 -1.78 -3.86
C ILE A 43 -6.69 -0.45 -4.01
N ARG A 44 -8.02 -0.44 -3.85
CA ARG A 44 -8.81 0.81 -3.88
C ARG A 44 -8.40 1.73 -2.73
N ARG A 45 -8.33 1.17 -1.51
CA ARG A 45 -7.93 1.91 -0.32
C ARG A 45 -6.49 2.44 -0.40
N THR A 46 -5.57 1.79 -1.09
CA THR A 46 -4.24 2.36 -1.33
C THR A 46 -4.31 3.70 -2.09
N GLN A 47 -5.19 3.83 -3.08
CA GLN A 47 -5.36 5.10 -3.79
C GLN A 47 -5.93 6.17 -2.84
N GLU A 48 -7.01 5.83 -2.12
CA GLU A 48 -7.64 6.71 -1.13
C GLU A 48 -6.61 7.18 -0.07
N GLU A 49 -5.82 6.25 0.49
CA GLU A 49 -4.81 6.56 1.50
C GLU A 49 -3.68 7.45 0.96
N LEU A 50 -3.23 7.22 -0.28
CA LEU A 50 -2.23 8.09 -0.92
C LEU A 50 -2.77 9.50 -1.11
N GLU A 51 -4.01 9.63 -1.59
CA GLU A 51 -4.70 10.91 -1.79
C GLU A 51 -4.94 11.64 -0.45
N GLU A 52 -5.20 10.91 0.63
CA GLU A 52 -5.24 11.42 2.01
C GLU A 52 -3.84 11.81 2.56
N GLY A 53 -2.78 11.66 1.77
CA GLY A 53 -1.40 12.01 2.14
C GLY A 53 -0.68 10.94 2.98
N LYS A 54 -1.27 9.76 3.18
CA LYS A 54 -0.64 8.66 3.90
C LYS A 54 0.45 8.04 3.04
N ARG A 55 1.64 7.90 3.64
CA ARG A 55 2.82 7.33 2.98
C ARG A 55 3.07 5.87 3.34
N ARG A 56 2.22 5.30 4.19
CA ARG A 56 2.23 3.91 4.67
C ARG A 56 0.79 3.43 4.87
N PRO A 57 0.52 2.10 4.81
CA PRO A 57 -0.81 1.55 5.01
C PRO A 57 -1.35 1.85 6.40
N CYS A 58 -2.56 2.39 6.51
CA CYS A 58 -3.17 2.63 7.82
C CYS A 58 -3.81 1.35 8.39
N CYS A 59 -3.72 1.22 9.71
CA CYS A 59 -4.20 0.05 10.48
C CYS A 59 -3.50 -1.28 10.11
N TRP A 60 -2.26 -1.21 9.62
CA TRP A 60 -1.44 -2.39 9.34
C TRP A 60 -0.31 -2.52 10.37
N PRO A 61 -0.21 -3.64 11.10
CA PRO A 61 0.81 -3.82 12.14
C PRO A 61 2.25 -3.88 11.57
N GLY A 62 2.41 -4.05 10.25
CA GLY A 62 3.70 -4.14 9.58
C GLY A 62 3.87 -5.46 8.82
N CYS A 63 4.90 -5.53 7.98
CA CYS A 63 5.14 -6.71 7.15
C CYS A 63 5.65 -7.86 8.00
N LYS A 64 5.03 -9.04 7.86
CA LYS A 64 5.52 -10.29 8.48
C LYS A 64 6.96 -10.66 8.08
N HIS A 65 7.43 -10.17 6.93
CA HIS A 65 8.79 -10.38 6.44
C HIS A 65 9.82 -9.44 7.10
N ARG A 66 9.38 -8.47 7.90
CA ARG A 66 10.26 -7.54 8.60
C ARG A 66 10.44 -7.99 10.04
N GLU A 67 11.66 -8.38 10.40
CA GLU A 67 12.02 -8.52 11.81
C GLU A 67 11.86 -7.17 12.51
N ARG A 68 11.06 -7.16 13.58
CA ARG A 68 10.96 -6.03 14.48
C ARG A 68 12.19 -6.04 15.38
N THR A 69 13.30 -5.50 14.91
CA THR A 69 14.45 -5.18 15.76
C THR A 69 14.12 -3.94 16.60
N GLY A 70 13.13 -4.07 17.50
CA GLY A 70 12.91 -3.12 18.58
C GLY A 70 13.87 -3.44 19.71
N LYS A 71 14.77 -2.50 20.03
CA LYS A 71 15.34 -2.40 21.37
C LYS A 71 14.29 -1.80 22.31
#